data_AF-A0A0H5R1V9-F1
#
_entry.id   AF-A0A0H5R1V9-F1
#
_cell.length_a   1.000
_cell.length_b   1.000
_cell.length_c   1.000
_cell.angle_alpha   90.00
_cell.angle_beta   90.00
_cell.angle_gamma   90.00
#
_symmetry.space_group_name_H-M   'P 1'
#
loop_
_entity.id
_entity.type
_entity.pdbx_description
1 polymer ?
#
loop_
_entity_poly.entity_id
_entity_poly.type
_entity_poly.pdbx_seq_one_letter_code
_entity_poly.pdbx_strand_id
1 'polypeptide(L)'
;MTETGGITEAASPTGRTTSDAQTPHQKEGPPIHEFEGWHCRKSFPAIHAQLVVNHDCRVRSIDIRPGSANDKSVFNYSDFGKRIHLIIPPRKHVIADAGYMLTPQMITQFPISEGMPADEALFNYLHSRTRITVERAIGMIKNRFRILELPLNQKESLHEPATSRMAQVIKCCFILHNVFISLKDNVEPDLPDPQIEPDPVSDQQGNAQVTHGQNVRESIQYYLSENRTYLHFMKI
;
A
#
# COMPACT_ATOMS: atom_id res chain seq x y z
N MET A 1 8.93 -0.04 -3.53
CA MET A 1 8.30 0.28 -2.25
C MET A 1 6.97 -0.45 -2.17
N THR A 2 6.66 -1.08 -1.03
CA THR A 2 5.36 -1.72 -0.79
C THR A 2 4.59 -0.91 0.23
N GLU A 3 3.49 -0.31 -0.21
CA GLU A 3 2.52 0.35 0.65
C GLU A 3 1.12 -0.05 0.20
N THR A 4 0.23 -0.03 1.17
CA THR A 4 -1.07 -0.64 1.10
C THR A 4 -2.10 0.43 0.82
N GLY A 5 -2.33 0.70 -0.46
CA GLY A 5 -3.46 1.53 -0.89
C GLY A 5 -4.75 0.75 -0.75
N GLY A 6 -5.40 0.83 0.41
CA GLY A 6 -6.76 0.36 0.57
C GLY A 6 -7.69 1.11 -0.39
N ILE A 7 -8.17 0.44 -1.43
CA ILE A 7 -9.41 0.85 -2.10
C ILE A 7 -10.54 0.31 -1.23
N THR A 8 -10.76 0.96 -0.10
CA THR A 8 -12.02 0.85 0.64
C THR A 8 -12.91 1.96 0.16
N GLU A 9 -13.94 1.65 -0.63
CA GLU A 9 -15.27 2.21 -0.46
C GLU A 9 -16.27 1.61 -1.44
N ALA A 10 -17.33 1.03 -0.88
CA ALA A 10 -18.60 0.85 -1.56
C ALA A 10 -19.71 1.46 -0.69
N ALA A 11 -20.36 2.49 -1.24
CA ALA A 11 -21.66 3.07 -0.89
C ALA A 11 -21.92 3.42 0.59
N SER A 12 -21.59 4.66 0.98
CA SER A 12 -22.27 5.33 2.09
C SER A 12 -23.51 6.06 1.53
N PRO A 13 -24.75 5.78 2.00
CA PRO A 13 -25.91 6.53 1.55
C PRO A 13 -25.95 7.87 2.30
N THR A 14 -25.60 8.95 1.60
CA THR A 14 -25.88 10.32 2.07
C THR A 14 -27.38 10.57 1.99
N GLY A 15 -27.99 10.91 3.13
CA GLY A 15 -29.37 11.36 3.24
C GLY A 15 -29.48 12.47 4.27
N ARG A 16 -29.70 13.71 3.79
CA ARG A 16 -30.00 14.88 4.61
C ARG A 16 -31.38 14.71 5.25
N THR A 17 -31.50 15.17 6.49
CA THR A 17 -32.66 15.12 7.40
C THR A 17 -33.97 15.67 6.81
N THR A 18 -35.05 14.89 6.94
CA THR A 18 -36.38 15.40 7.30
C THR A 18 -37.03 14.41 8.26
N SER A 19 -37.65 14.96 9.31
CA SER A 19 -38.38 14.29 10.38
C SER A 19 -39.42 13.30 9.85
N ASP A 20 -39.38 12.07 10.34
CA ASP A 20 -40.51 11.41 10.98
C ASP A 20 -40.06 10.07 11.57
N ALA A 21 -40.47 9.83 12.82
CA ALA A 21 -40.06 8.68 13.62
C ALA A 21 -40.73 7.41 13.10
N GLN A 22 -39.98 6.59 12.35
CA GLN A 22 -40.32 5.21 12.09
C GLN A 22 -39.05 4.36 12.13
N THR A 23 -39.09 3.31 12.93
CA THR A 23 -37.99 2.40 13.26
C THR A 23 -37.21 1.98 12.00
N PRO A 24 -35.88 2.17 11.92
CA PRO A 24 -35.17 1.91 10.68
C PRO A 24 -35.05 0.40 10.45
N HIS A 25 -35.69 -0.08 9.39
CA HIS A 25 -35.35 -1.35 8.76
C HIS A 25 -33.85 -1.34 8.42
N GLN A 26 -33.08 -2.28 8.98
CA GLN A 26 -31.71 -2.53 8.54
C GLN A 26 -31.76 -2.82 7.04
N LYS A 27 -31.12 -1.98 6.23
CA LYS A 27 -30.86 -2.31 4.82
C LYS A 27 -29.96 -3.53 4.82
N GLU A 28 -30.52 -4.68 4.44
CA GLU A 28 -29.77 -5.89 4.21
C GLU A 28 -28.69 -5.59 3.16
N GLY A 29 -27.44 -5.90 3.49
CA GLY A 29 -26.31 -5.78 2.56
C GLY A 29 -26.50 -6.72 1.36
N PRO A 30 -25.70 -6.55 0.30
CA PRO A 30 -25.74 -7.46 -0.85
C PRO A 30 -25.59 -8.92 -0.39
N PRO A 31 -26.25 -9.88 -1.07
CA PRO A 31 -26.28 -11.27 -0.65
C PRO A 31 -24.86 -11.84 -0.47
N ILE A 32 -24.63 -12.44 0.70
CA ILE A 32 -23.33 -12.90 1.22
C ILE A 32 -22.59 -13.84 0.24
N HIS A 33 -23.34 -14.53 -0.63
CA HIS A 33 -22.80 -15.50 -1.59
C HIS A 33 -22.02 -14.85 -2.76
N GLU A 34 -22.38 -13.65 -3.23
CA GLU A 34 -21.74 -13.02 -4.41
C GLU A 34 -20.28 -12.61 -4.16
N PHE A 35 -19.89 -12.46 -2.88
CA PHE A 35 -18.57 -11.97 -2.45
C PHE A 35 -17.91 -12.91 -1.42
N GLU A 36 -18.28 -14.19 -1.41
CA GLU A 36 -17.81 -15.15 -0.41
C GLU A 36 -16.28 -15.14 -0.29
N GLY A 37 -15.78 -14.93 0.94
CA GLY A 37 -14.35 -14.82 1.23
C GLY A 37 -13.70 -13.45 0.93
N TRP A 38 -14.38 -12.50 0.28
CA TRP A 38 -13.85 -11.18 -0.12
C TRP A 38 -14.40 -10.01 0.70
N HIS A 39 -14.34 -10.13 2.02
CA HIS A 39 -14.83 -9.10 2.96
C HIS A 39 -13.67 -8.46 3.72
N CYS A 40 -13.82 -7.21 4.15
CA CYS A 40 -12.90 -6.59 5.10
C CYS A 40 -13.27 -6.90 6.56
N ARG A 41 -12.44 -6.46 7.51
CA ARG A 41 -12.71 -6.60 8.97
C ARG A 41 -14.00 -5.90 9.43
N LYS A 42 -14.54 -4.98 8.64
CA LYS A 42 -15.82 -4.27 8.87
C LYS A 42 -17.00 -4.96 8.18
N SER A 43 -16.83 -6.19 7.72
CA SER A 43 -17.86 -7.06 7.12
C SER A 43 -18.55 -6.53 5.87
N PHE A 44 -17.91 -5.62 5.13
CA PHE A 44 -18.34 -5.23 3.78
C PHE A 44 -17.41 -5.82 2.70
N PRO A 45 -17.90 -6.11 1.49
CA PRO A 45 -17.08 -6.61 0.39
C PRO A 45 -15.94 -5.63 0.05
N ALA A 46 -14.70 -6.13 0.01
CA ALA A 46 -13.54 -5.30 -0.22
C ALA A 46 -12.41 -6.09 -0.87
N ILE A 47 -11.63 -5.41 -1.69
CA ILE A 47 -10.44 -5.93 -2.35
C ILE A 47 -9.22 -5.20 -1.80
N HIS A 48 -8.23 -5.97 -1.38
CA HIS A 48 -6.92 -5.49 -1.00
C HIS A 48 -5.97 -5.65 -2.19
N ALA A 49 -5.39 -4.55 -2.67
CA ALA A 49 -4.30 -4.56 -3.65
C ALA A 49 -2.98 -4.14 -3.01
N GLN A 50 -1.99 -5.04 -3.00
CA GLN A 50 -0.60 -4.72 -2.63
C GLN A 50 0.19 -4.37 -3.88
N LEU A 51 0.92 -3.26 -3.84
CA LEU A 51 1.71 -2.76 -4.95
C LEU A 51 3.18 -2.67 -4.59
N VAL A 52 4.06 -3.06 -5.52
CA VAL A 52 5.47 -2.66 -5.49
C VAL A 52 5.66 -1.59 -6.55
N VAL A 53 6.10 -0.39 -6.19
CA VAL A 53 6.39 0.69 -7.17
C VAL A 53 7.88 1.09 -7.18
N ASN A 54 8.33 1.60 -8.32
CA ASN A 54 9.66 2.23 -8.46
C ASN A 54 9.57 3.76 -8.37
N HIS A 55 10.71 4.45 -8.47
CA HIS A 55 10.81 5.91 -8.39
C HIS A 55 10.09 6.67 -9.52
N ASP A 56 9.80 6.01 -10.64
CA ASP A 56 9.04 6.59 -11.77
C ASP A 56 7.52 6.41 -11.61
N CYS A 57 7.04 6.06 -10.42
CA CYS A 57 5.65 5.68 -10.17
C CYS A 57 5.14 4.49 -11.02
N ARG A 58 6.05 3.64 -11.54
CA ARG A 58 5.69 2.42 -12.28
C ARG A 58 5.43 1.28 -11.32
N VAL A 59 4.36 0.55 -11.58
CA VAL A 59 4.00 -0.67 -10.85
C VAL A 59 4.89 -1.82 -11.31
N ARG A 60 5.57 -2.47 -10.36
CA ARG A 60 6.53 -3.57 -10.59
C ARG A 60 5.99 -4.92 -10.15
N SER A 61 5.07 -4.93 -9.20
CA SER A 61 4.35 -6.12 -8.74
C SER A 61 2.99 -5.72 -8.20
N ILE A 62 2.02 -6.60 -8.38
CA ILE A 62 0.64 -6.46 -7.89
C ILE A 62 0.23 -7.81 -7.30
N ASP A 63 -0.27 -7.79 -6.07
CA ASP A 63 -1.00 -8.93 -5.50
C ASP A 63 -2.39 -8.46 -5.07
N ILE A 64 -3.43 -9.24 -5.39
CA ILE A 64 -4.82 -8.91 -5.08
C ILE A 64 -5.39 -10.02 -4.20
N ARG A 65 -5.95 -9.62 -3.05
CA ARG A 65 -6.50 -10.51 -2.03
C ARG A 65 -7.80 -9.95 -1.46
N PRO A 66 -8.56 -10.78 -0.73
CA PRO A 66 -9.65 -10.29 0.12
C PRO A 66 -9.26 -9.12 1.01
N GLY A 67 -10.20 -8.19 1.23
CA GLY A 67 -10.02 -7.02 2.10
C GLY A 67 -9.68 -7.33 3.56
N SER A 68 -9.91 -8.57 4.02
CA SER A 68 -9.58 -9.04 5.37
C SER A 68 -8.10 -9.43 5.52
N ALA A 69 -7.41 -9.67 4.40
CA ALA A 69 -6.01 -10.03 4.41
C ALA A 69 -5.16 -8.88 4.95
N ASN A 70 -4.24 -9.20 5.87
CA ASN A 70 -3.26 -8.24 6.36
C ASN A 70 -2.04 -8.17 5.42
N ASP A 71 -1.37 -7.04 5.43
CA ASP A 71 -0.28 -6.68 4.51
C ASP A 71 0.85 -7.71 4.53
N LYS A 72 1.25 -8.14 5.73
CA LYS A 72 2.29 -9.16 5.93
C LYS A 72 1.91 -10.49 5.28
N SER A 73 0.67 -10.94 5.44
CA SER A 73 0.16 -12.15 4.81
C SER A 73 0.11 -12.00 3.29
N VAL A 74 -0.45 -10.90 2.78
CA VAL A 74 -0.49 -10.64 1.33
C VAL A 74 0.92 -10.70 0.74
N PHE A 75 1.89 -10.03 1.38
CA PHE A 75 3.28 -10.04 0.96
C PHE A 75 3.87 -11.46 0.93
N ASN A 76 3.76 -12.19 2.04
CA ASN A 76 4.35 -13.52 2.17
C ASN A 76 3.76 -14.52 1.18
N TYR A 77 2.48 -14.38 0.81
CA TYR A 77 1.85 -15.24 -0.19
C TYR A 77 2.05 -14.77 -1.63
N SER A 78 2.43 -13.51 -1.83
CA SER A 78 2.67 -12.94 -3.14
C SER A 78 3.88 -13.57 -3.83
N ASP A 79 3.81 -13.57 -5.15
CA ASP A 79 4.89 -14.01 -6.03
C ASP A 79 6.18 -13.21 -5.84
N PHE A 80 6.03 -11.91 -5.58
CA PHE A 80 7.15 -11.02 -5.30
C PHE A 80 7.78 -11.32 -3.93
N GLY A 81 6.97 -11.43 -2.87
CA GLY A 81 7.48 -11.69 -1.53
C GLY A 81 8.21 -13.03 -1.42
N LYS A 82 7.68 -14.10 -2.04
CA LYS A 82 8.34 -15.42 -2.11
C LYS A 82 9.70 -15.39 -2.79
N ARG A 83 9.89 -14.49 -3.77
CA ARG A 83 11.10 -14.42 -4.61
C ARG A 83 11.92 -13.15 -4.36
N ILE A 84 11.64 -12.39 -3.30
CA ILE A 84 12.27 -11.07 -3.10
C ILE A 84 13.80 -11.16 -3.05
N HIS A 85 14.35 -12.22 -2.45
CA HIS A 85 15.79 -12.49 -2.38
C HIS A 85 16.45 -12.81 -3.73
N LEU A 86 15.66 -13.22 -4.74
CA LEU A 86 16.13 -13.47 -6.11
C LEU A 86 15.94 -12.25 -7.02
N ILE A 87 14.89 -11.46 -6.76
CA ILE A 87 14.50 -10.30 -7.58
C ILE A 87 15.31 -9.07 -7.21
N ILE A 88 15.56 -8.85 -5.92
CA ILE A 88 16.25 -7.67 -5.43
C ILE A 88 17.77 -7.91 -5.51
N PRO A 89 18.51 -7.11 -6.30
CA PRO A 89 19.94 -7.26 -6.40
C PRO A 89 20.66 -7.04 -5.07
N PRO A 90 21.87 -7.59 -4.88
CA PRO A 90 22.69 -7.32 -3.72
C PRO A 90 22.84 -5.82 -3.45
N ARG A 91 22.81 -5.42 -2.17
CA ARG A 91 22.92 -4.02 -1.71
C ARG A 91 21.79 -3.10 -2.22
N LYS A 92 20.68 -3.67 -2.67
CA LYS A 92 19.44 -2.94 -2.92
C LYS A 92 18.36 -3.45 -1.97
N HIS A 93 17.40 -2.58 -1.68
CA HIS A 93 16.39 -2.84 -0.69
C HIS A 93 15.03 -2.31 -1.15
N VAL A 94 13.96 -2.98 -0.71
CA VAL A 94 12.60 -2.49 -0.78
C VAL A 94 12.34 -1.69 0.49
N ILE A 95 11.88 -0.46 0.32
CA ILE A 95 11.35 0.36 1.41
C ILE A 95 9.88 -0.04 1.60
N ALA A 96 9.51 -0.47 2.79
CA ALA A 96 8.17 -0.92 3.13
C ALA A 96 7.63 -0.17 4.35
N ASP A 97 6.31 -0.21 4.50
CA ASP A 97 5.61 0.29 5.68
C ASP A 97 5.93 -0.54 6.95
N ALA A 98 5.69 0.05 8.12
CA ALA A 98 5.84 -0.52 9.45
C ALA A 98 5.10 -1.86 9.63
N GLY A 99 4.00 -2.09 8.92
CA GLY A 99 3.24 -3.34 8.95
C GLY A 99 3.96 -4.56 8.34
N TYR A 100 5.07 -4.35 7.63
CA TYR A 100 5.85 -5.40 6.97
C TYR A 100 6.99 -5.91 7.85
N MET A 101 7.43 -7.15 7.62
CA MET A 101 8.54 -7.74 8.38
C MET A 101 9.89 -7.16 7.95
N LEU A 102 10.70 -6.68 8.89
CA LEU A 102 12.06 -6.26 8.62
C LEU A 102 12.91 -7.45 8.19
N THR A 103 13.56 -7.33 7.03
CA THR A 103 14.45 -8.35 6.46
C THR A 103 15.61 -7.65 5.72
N PRO A 104 16.65 -8.38 5.29
CA PRO A 104 17.76 -7.79 4.55
C PRO A 104 17.31 -7.13 3.23
N GLN A 105 16.26 -7.64 2.60
CA GLN A 105 15.73 -7.13 1.34
C GLN A 105 14.59 -6.12 1.54
N MET A 106 13.99 -6.04 2.72
CA MET A 106 12.84 -5.19 3.01
C MET A 106 13.07 -4.40 4.31
N ILE A 107 13.26 -3.09 4.15
CA ILE A 107 13.57 -2.16 5.23
C ILE A 107 12.30 -1.44 5.65
N THR A 108 12.08 -1.35 6.96
CA THR A 108 10.95 -0.68 7.61
C THR A 108 11.46 0.32 8.64
N GLN A 109 10.59 1.24 9.07
CA GLN A 109 10.90 2.31 10.03
C GLN A 109 11.35 1.78 11.39
N PHE A 110 12.16 2.58 12.10
CA PHE A 110 12.42 2.37 13.52
C PHE A 110 11.14 2.59 14.32
N PRO A 111 10.89 1.80 15.38
CA PRO A 111 9.75 2.03 16.26
C PRO A 111 9.74 3.40 16.90
N ILE A 112 8.58 4.05 16.87
CA ILE A 112 8.40 5.37 17.47
C ILE A 112 8.30 5.20 18.98
N SER A 113 9.19 5.87 19.70
CA SER A 113 9.19 5.91 21.16
C SER A 113 9.51 7.31 21.67
N GLU A 114 9.09 7.61 22.90
CA GLU A 114 9.55 8.80 23.59
C GLU A 114 11.08 8.78 23.70
N GLY A 115 11.72 9.92 23.38
CA GLY A 115 13.18 10.03 23.40
C GLY A 115 13.91 9.35 22.23
N MET A 116 13.22 9.06 21.11
CA MET A 116 13.84 8.53 19.89
C MET A 116 15.13 9.27 19.52
N PRO A 117 16.24 8.55 19.26
CA PRO A 117 17.48 9.15 18.79
C PRO A 117 17.31 10.00 17.52
N ALA A 118 18.04 11.11 17.43
CA ALA A 118 17.88 12.08 16.34
C ALA A 118 18.21 11.50 14.94
N ASP A 119 19.08 10.52 14.89
CA ASP A 119 19.51 9.80 13.70
C ASP A 119 18.49 8.75 13.25
N GLU A 120 17.84 8.04 14.18
CA GLU A 120 16.65 7.22 13.89
C GLU A 120 15.47 8.08 13.41
N ALA A 121 15.25 9.24 14.03
CA ALA A 121 14.21 10.18 13.61
C ALA A 121 14.47 10.71 12.19
N LEU A 122 15.72 11.05 11.88
CA LEU A 122 16.14 11.43 10.52
C LEU A 122 15.90 10.29 9.52
N PHE A 123 16.27 9.06 9.87
CA PHE A 123 16.00 7.90 9.04
C PHE A 123 14.49 7.75 8.77
N ASN A 124 13.65 7.78 9.80
CA ASN A 124 12.20 7.63 9.66
C ASN A 124 11.59 8.73 8.79
N TYR A 125 12.04 9.97 8.93
CA TYR A 125 11.63 11.09 8.09
C TYR A 125 11.95 10.83 6.60
N LEU A 126 13.20 10.45 6.30
CA LEU A 126 13.62 10.16 4.92
C LEU A 126 12.91 8.93 4.35
N HIS A 127 12.71 7.91 5.19
CA HIS A 127 11.98 6.69 4.84
C HIS A 127 10.54 7.01 4.45
N SER A 128 9.84 7.81 5.25
CA SER A 128 8.49 8.27 4.89
C SER A 128 8.48 9.15 3.64
N ARG A 129 9.42 10.11 3.50
CA ARG A 129 9.53 10.91 2.27
C ARG A 129 9.74 10.04 1.03
N THR A 130 10.46 8.95 1.19
CA THR A 130 10.71 7.99 0.11
C THR A 130 9.40 7.26 -0.26
N ARG A 131 8.58 6.90 0.74
CA ARG A 131 7.28 6.23 0.55
C ARG A 131 6.23 7.09 -0.17
N ILE A 132 6.31 8.42 -0.12
CA ILE A 132 5.44 9.34 -0.91
C ILE A 132 5.34 8.91 -2.38
N THR A 133 6.39 8.31 -2.95
CA THR A 133 6.36 7.76 -4.32
C THR A 133 5.21 6.78 -4.55
N VAL A 134 4.88 5.94 -3.55
CA VAL A 134 3.79 4.96 -3.63
C VAL A 134 2.45 5.65 -3.62
N GLU A 135 2.23 6.57 -2.67
CA GLU A 135 1.02 7.39 -2.60
C GLU A 135 0.80 8.17 -3.89
N ARG A 136 1.85 8.79 -4.43
CA ARG A 136 1.83 9.47 -5.74
C ARG A 136 1.43 8.52 -6.87
N ALA A 137 2.00 7.32 -6.93
CA ALA A 137 1.63 6.34 -7.94
C ALA A 137 0.15 5.94 -7.81
N ILE A 138 -0.33 5.68 -6.59
CA ILE A 138 -1.74 5.35 -6.32
C ILE A 138 -2.66 6.51 -6.72
N GLY A 139 -2.32 7.75 -6.35
CA GLY A 139 -3.05 8.96 -6.72
C GLY A 139 -3.14 9.12 -8.23
N MET A 140 -2.03 8.98 -8.96
CA MET A 140 -2.01 9.00 -10.42
C MET A 140 -2.91 7.91 -11.02
N ILE A 141 -2.86 6.69 -10.50
CA ILE A 141 -3.66 5.56 -10.97
C ILE A 141 -5.15 5.83 -10.75
N LYS A 142 -5.54 6.31 -9.58
CA LYS A 142 -6.93 6.68 -9.28
C LYS A 142 -7.38 7.82 -10.21
N ASN A 143 -6.54 8.86 -10.39
CA ASN A 143 -6.78 10.02 -11.28
C ASN A 143 -7.06 9.59 -12.71
N ARG A 144 -6.29 8.62 -13.18
CA ARG A 144 -6.42 8.04 -14.51
C ARG A 144 -7.63 7.12 -14.66
N PHE A 145 -7.88 6.28 -13.66
CA PHE A 145 -8.92 5.26 -13.68
C PHE A 145 -9.92 5.51 -12.56
N ARG A 146 -10.76 6.53 -12.74
CA ARG A 146 -11.83 6.90 -11.80
C ARG A 146 -12.77 5.74 -11.44
N ILE A 147 -12.81 4.69 -12.26
CA ILE A 147 -13.51 3.43 -11.93
C ILE A 147 -13.03 2.79 -10.62
N LEU A 148 -11.77 3.03 -10.22
CA LEU A 148 -11.18 2.55 -8.97
C LEU A 148 -11.61 3.38 -7.74
N GLU A 149 -12.26 4.52 -7.95
CA GLU A 149 -12.85 5.34 -6.88
C GLU A 149 -14.35 5.07 -6.70
N LEU A 150 -14.90 4.17 -7.53
CA LEU A 150 -16.30 3.80 -7.48
C LEU A 150 -16.44 2.34 -7.05
N PRO A 151 -17.58 1.97 -6.44
CA PRO A 151 -17.91 0.58 -6.20
C PRO A 151 -17.89 -0.20 -7.53
N LEU A 152 -17.09 -1.26 -7.56
CA LEU A 152 -17.00 -2.16 -8.70
C LEU A 152 -18.20 -3.13 -8.67
N ASN A 153 -19.13 -2.97 -9.61
CA ASN A 153 -20.41 -3.72 -9.65
C ASN A 153 -20.44 -4.81 -10.74
N GLN A 154 -19.38 -5.62 -10.81
CA GLN A 154 -19.29 -6.71 -11.79
C GLN A 154 -20.30 -7.80 -11.42
N LYS A 155 -21.12 -8.19 -12.39
CA LYS A 155 -22.04 -9.30 -12.20
C LYS A 155 -21.29 -10.63 -12.22
N GLU A 156 -21.70 -11.52 -11.33
CA GLU A 156 -21.30 -12.93 -11.39
C GLU A 156 -21.76 -13.56 -12.72
N SER A 157 -21.02 -14.56 -13.18
CA SER A 157 -21.37 -15.35 -14.34
C SER A 157 -21.12 -16.82 -14.07
N LEU A 158 -21.79 -17.68 -14.83
CA LEU A 158 -21.72 -19.14 -14.71
C LEU A 158 -20.29 -19.72 -14.67
N HIS A 159 -19.31 -19.01 -15.24
CA HIS A 159 -17.93 -19.47 -15.35
C HIS A 159 -16.93 -18.63 -14.53
N GLU A 160 -17.37 -17.55 -13.90
CA GLU A 160 -16.45 -16.62 -13.25
C GLU A 160 -17.11 -15.80 -12.13
N PRO A 161 -16.58 -15.86 -10.90
CA PRO A 161 -17.05 -15.04 -9.78
C PRO A 161 -16.86 -13.55 -10.06
N ALA A 162 -17.79 -12.72 -9.56
CA ALA A 162 -17.72 -11.25 -9.65
C ALA A 162 -16.37 -10.70 -9.16
N THR A 163 -15.86 -11.25 -8.06
CA THR A 163 -14.58 -10.87 -7.42
C THR A 163 -13.37 -11.10 -8.31
N SER A 164 -13.39 -12.16 -9.14
CA SER A 164 -12.31 -12.45 -10.10
C SER A 164 -12.28 -11.40 -11.20
N ARG A 165 -13.45 -10.99 -11.70
CA ARG A 165 -13.56 -9.90 -12.69
C ARG A 165 -13.15 -8.56 -12.12
N MET A 166 -13.57 -8.24 -10.90
CA MET A 166 -13.13 -7.03 -10.20
C MET A 166 -11.59 -7.00 -10.10
N ALA A 167 -10.98 -8.11 -9.68
CA ALA A 167 -9.53 -8.24 -9.59
C ALA A 167 -8.84 -8.06 -10.96
N GLN A 168 -9.41 -8.60 -12.04
CA GLN A 168 -8.89 -8.39 -13.40
C GLN A 168 -8.98 -6.92 -13.83
N VAL A 169 -10.11 -6.24 -13.58
CA VAL A 169 -10.26 -4.81 -13.89
C VAL A 169 -9.20 -3.98 -13.16
N ILE A 170 -9.00 -4.24 -11.86
CA ILE A 170 -7.97 -3.57 -11.05
C ILE A 170 -6.56 -3.83 -11.63
N LYS A 171 -6.22 -5.09 -11.94
CA LYS A 171 -4.92 -5.43 -12.56
C LYS A 171 -4.73 -4.73 -13.91
N CYS A 172 -5.77 -4.69 -14.75
CA CYS A 172 -5.73 -4.02 -16.04
C CYS A 172 -5.43 -2.52 -15.88
N CYS A 173 -6.05 -1.86 -14.91
CA CYS A 173 -5.76 -0.45 -14.61
C CYS A 173 -4.26 -0.25 -14.29
N PHE A 174 -3.69 -1.08 -13.42
CA PHE A 174 -2.26 -0.97 -13.07
C PHE A 174 -1.32 -1.28 -14.24
N ILE A 175 -1.66 -2.25 -15.11
CA ILE A 175 -0.87 -2.56 -16.31
C ILE A 175 -0.94 -1.39 -17.30
N LEU A 176 -2.15 -0.88 -17.57
CA LEU A 176 -2.36 0.23 -18.49
C LEU A 176 -1.69 1.51 -17.98
N HIS A 177 -1.68 1.77 -16.67
CA HIS A 177 -0.92 2.87 -16.08
C HIS A 177 0.55 2.85 -16.51
N ASN A 178 1.21 1.70 -16.45
CA ASN A 178 2.59 1.56 -16.90
C ASN A 178 2.75 1.80 -18.41
N VAL A 179 1.78 1.37 -19.21
CA VAL A 179 1.75 1.63 -20.66
C VAL A 179 1.69 3.14 -20.89
N PHE A 180 0.80 3.85 -20.20
CA PHE A 180 0.67 5.30 -20.32
C PHE A 180 1.93 6.06 -19.89
N ILE A 181 2.56 5.69 -18.76
CA ILE A 181 3.86 6.26 -18.37
C ILE A 181 4.90 6.03 -19.49
N SER A 182 4.89 4.86 -20.14
CA SER A 182 5.82 4.56 -21.23
C SER A 182 5.53 5.37 -22.50
N LEU A 183 4.27 5.75 -22.71
CA LEU A 183 3.84 6.68 -23.75
C LEU A 183 4.07 8.15 -23.38
N LYS A 184 4.61 8.43 -22.17
CA LYS A 184 4.89 9.77 -21.65
C LYS A 184 3.66 10.67 -21.67
N ASP A 185 2.52 10.14 -21.24
CA ASP A 185 1.32 10.94 -21.17
C ASP A 185 1.41 11.97 -20.03
N ASN A 186 0.84 13.16 -20.25
CA ASN A 186 1.02 14.32 -19.37
C ASN A 186 0.08 14.28 -18.15
N VAL A 187 0.02 13.16 -17.43
CA VAL A 187 -0.68 13.09 -16.14
C VAL A 187 0.29 13.53 -15.06
N GLU A 188 0.15 14.77 -14.60
CA GLU A 188 0.88 15.23 -13.44
C GLU A 188 0.34 14.53 -12.17
N PRO A 189 1.24 14.09 -11.26
CA PRO A 189 0.82 13.52 -10.00
C PRO A 189 0.20 14.61 -9.13
N ASP A 190 -0.94 14.29 -8.49
CA ASP A 190 -1.33 15.03 -7.29
C ASP A 190 -0.21 14.84 -6.26
N LEU A 191 0.38 15.94 -5.82
CA LEU A 191 1.37 15.93 -4.75
C LEU A 191 0.60 15.76 -3.43
N PRO A 192 0.83 14.68 -2.66
CA PRO A 192 0.27 14.59 -1.32
C PRO A 192 0.82 15.74 -0.46
N ASP A 193 -0.02 16.26 0.45
CA ASP A 193 0.38 17.26 1.44
C ASP A 193 1.53 16.67 2.29
N PRO A 194 2.67 17.35 2.48
CA PRO A 194 3.83 16.86 3.24
C PRO A 194 3.60 16.60 4.74
N GLN A 195 2.35 16.44 5.20
CA GLN A 195 1.96 16.05 6.56
C GLN A 195 2.31 14.57 6.80
N ILE A 196 3.60 14.29 6.91
CA ILE A 196 4.11 12.96 7.23
C ILE A 196 4.09 12.78 8.75
N GLU A 197 3.04 12.17 9.27
CA GLU A 197 3.11 11.55 10.59
C GLU A 197 3.80 10.18 10.44
N PRO A 198 4.81 9.86 11.28
CA PRO A 198 5.44 8.55 11.23
C PRO A 198 4.44 7.47 11.69
N ASP A 199 4.39 6.33 11.00
CA ASP A 199 3.43 5.28 11.30
C ASP A 199 3.79 4.56 12.61
N PRO A 200 2.80 4.25 13.48
CA PRO A 200 3.06 3.49 14.69
C PRO A 200 3.61 2.10 14.33
N VAL A 201 4.85 1.83 14.72
CA VAL A 201 5.54 0.56 14.47
C VAL A 201 5.42 -0.34 15.69
N SER A 202 5.21 -1.63 15.46
CA SER A 202 5.28 -2.66 16.52
C SER A 202 6.67 -3.30 16.56
N ASP A 203 7.18 -3.58 17.76
CA ASP A 203 8.44 -4.31 17.94
C ASP A 203 8.37 -5.70 17.30
N GLN A 204 9.33 -5.99 16.42
CA GLN A 204 9.44 -7.28 15.75
C GLN A 204 10.48 -8.14 16.47
N GLN A 205 10.02 -9.12 17.25
CA GLN A 205 10.93 -10.05 17.95
C GLN A 205 11.41 -11.20 17.05
N GLY A 206 12.74 -11.35 16.98
CA GLY A 206 13.43 -12.64 17.20
C GLY A 206 13.42 -13.69 16.09
N ASN A 207 13.98 -13.39 14.91
CA ASN A 207 14.58 -14.42 14.04
C ASN A 207 15.83 -13.89 13.31
N ALA A 208 16.64 -14.79 12.74
CA ALA A 208 17.91 -14.42 12.08
C ALA A 208 17.76 -13.44 10.89
N GLN A 209 16.62 -13.47 10.19
CA GLN A 209 16.33 -12.53 9.10
C GLN A 209 16.05 -11.12 9.63
N VAL A 210 15.32 -11.03 10.76
CA VAL A 210 15.06 -9.76 11.43
C VAL A 210 16.36 -9.17 11.95
N THR A 211 17.22 -9.95 12.62
CA THR A 211 18.52 -9.48 13.11
C THR A 211 19.42 -8.99 11.98
N HIS A 212 19.49 -9.71 10.86
CA HIS A 212 20.25 -9.23 9.71
C HIS A 212 19.64 -7.97 9.09
N GLY A 213 18.30 -7.89 9.03
CA GLY A 213 17.60 -6.69 8.60
C GLY A 213 17.85 -5.47 9.49
N GLN A 214 17.93 -5.66 10.81
CA GLN A 214 18.31 -4.62 11.79
C GLN A 214 19.71 -4.08 11.48
N ASN A 215 20.70 -4.96 11.34
CA ASN A 215 22.07 -4.55 11.01
C ASN A 215 22.14 -3.76 9.69
N VAL A 216 21.38 -4.18 8.67
CA VAL A 216 21.30 -3.46 7.39
C VAL A 216 20.66 -2.09 7.58
N ARG A 217 19.55 -2.00 8.32
CA ARG A 217 18.86 -0.73 8.59
C ARG A 217 19.74 0.24 9.36
N GLU A 218 20.42 -0.23 10.42
CA GLU A 218 21.38 0.56 11.21
C GLU A 218 22.53 1.05 10.34
N SER A 219 23.06 0.21 9.45
CA SER A 219 24.11 0.62 8.50
C SER A 219 23.64 1.74 7.55
N ILE A 220 22.38 1.66 7.07
CA ILE A 220 21.78 2.71 6.23
C ILE A 220 21.57 3.98 7.05
N GLN A 221 21.04 3.86 8.26
CA GLN A 221 20.79 4.99 9.16
C GLN A 221 22.09 5.73 9.52
N TYR A 222 23.15 4.99 9.86
CA TYR A 222 24.48 5.55 10.08
C TYR A 222 25.02 6.26 8.82
N TYR A 223 24.89 5.65 7.65
CA TYR A 223 25.31 6.31 6.40
C TYR A 223 24.55 7.62 6.16
N LEU A 224 23.24 7.66 6.40
CA LEU A 224 22.41 8.84 6.21
C LEU A 224 22.72 9.95 7.23
N SER A 225 23.04 9.60 8.48
CA SER A 225 23.43 10.57 9.51
C SER A 225 24.78 11.22 9.20
N GLU A 226 25.78 10.44 8.80
CA GLU A 226 27.11 10.94 8.42
C GLU A 226 27.08 11.81 7.16
N ASN A 227 26.12 11.58 6.26
CA ASN A 227 26.00 12.28 4.98
C ASN A 227 24.86 13.31 4.96
N ARG A 228 24.42 13.81 6.13
CA ARG A 228 23.26 14.70 6.27
C ARG A 228 23.36 15.99 5.44
N THR A 229 24.56 16.50 5.22
CA THR A 229 24.81 17.70 4.40
C THR A 229 24.36 17.53 2.94
N TYR A 230 24.49 16.34 2.36
CA TYR A 230 24.03 16.07 0.99
C TYR A 230 22.50 15.99 0.87
N LEU A 231 21.81 15.66 1.96
CA LEU A 231 20.36 15.60 2.01
C LEU A 231 19.71 17.00 2.00
N HIS A 232 20.42 18.02 2.50
CA HIS A 232 19.95 19.41 2.47
C HIS A 232 19.88 19.99 1.04
N PHE A 233 20.70 19.48 0.12
CA PHE A 233 20.69 19.84 -1.30
C PHE A 233 19.65 19.06 -2.13
N MET A 234 19.04 18.01 -1.56
CA MET A 234 17.93 17.26 -2.15
C MET A 234 16.56 17.78 -1.67
N LYS A 235 16.35 19.10 -1.71
CA LYS A 235 14.99 19.65 -1.72
C LYS A 235 14.36 19.36 -3.08
N ILE A 236 13.80 18.15 -3.22
CA ILE A 236 12.73 17.83 -4.16
C ILE A 236 11.44 18.36 -3.58
#